data_AF-A0AAN7CLB8-F1
#
_entry.id   AF-A0AAN7CLB8-F1
#
_cell.length_a   1.000
_cell.length_b   1.000
_cell.length_c   1.000
_cell.angle_alpha   90.00
_cell.angle_beta   90.00
_cell.angle_gamma   90.00
#
_symmetry.space_group_name_H-M   'P 1'
#
loop_
_entity.id
_entity.type
_entity.pdbx_description
1 polymer ?
#
loop_
_entity_poly.entity_id
_entity_poly.type
_entity_poly.pdbx_seq_one_letter_code
_entity_poly.pdbx_strand_id
1 'polypeptide(L)'
;MMRARSTFSRSRVFGQGAVHVLSRAMPRSRAVGTDDKDFLDVYESIQILDFRVTRIEQTKGGLLVDSYRWVLDNTDFRRWRDDGPSRLLWIKGDPGNETTMLLCGIINELKAAPNSSLLSSSFCQSTDANINNATAILHSLIYLLVDQKPSLISHVQKKYDAMGNPLFRDVNVWVALSEIFTDILKYSSLPSTRLIVDALDECIEGLDKLLELVVRTSSKVRLPLEIN
;
A
#
# COMPACT_ATOMS: atom_id res chain seq x y z
N MET A 1 7.03 52.22 3.64
CA MET A 1 6.18 51.95 4.83
C MET A 1 4.78 51.62 4.35
N MET A 2 4.41 50.35 4.27
CA MET A 2 3.00 49.91 4.26
C MET A 2 2.94 48.41 4.52
N ARG A 3 2.36 48.06 5.67
CA ARG A 3 2.03 46.70 6.10
C ARG A 3 0.72 46.29 5.43
N ALA A 4 0.65 45.05 4.94
CA ALA A 4 -0.62 44.36 4.73
C ALA A 4 -0.65 43.13 5.66
N ARG A 5 -1.47 43.22 6.70
CA ARG A 5 -2.05 42.07 7.41
C ARG A 5 -3.51 42.00 6.96
N SER A 6 -3.99 40.86 6.50
CA SER A 6 -5.07 40.13 7.19
C SER A 6 -5.49 38.86 6.44
N THR A 7 -5.55 37.77 7.21
CA THR A 7 -6.59 36.73 7.20
C THR A 7 -6.75 35.84 5.95
N PHE A 8 -6.03 34.72 5.95
CA PHE A 8 -6.41 33.53 5.19
C PHE A 8 -7.39 32.70 6.05
N SER A 9 -8.63 32.58 5.56
CA SER A 9 -9.69 31.79 6.19
C SER A 9 -9.40 30.29 6.05
N ARG A 10 -9.54 29.57 7.15
CA ARG A 10 -9.29 28.14 7.29
C ARG A 10 -10.54 27.38 6.84
N SER A 11 -10.64 27.05 5.56
CA SER A 11 -11.69 26.17 5.05
C SER A 11 -11.23 24.72 5.09
N ARG A 12 -11.82 23.95 6.00
CA ARG A 12 -11.74 22.49 6.07
C ARG A 12 -12.20 21.89 4.74
N VAL A 13 -11.37 21.07 4.12
CA VAL A 13 -11.82 20.06 3.16
C VAL A 13 -11.31 18.73 3.70
N PHE A 14 -12.11 18.13 4.59
CA PHE A 14 -11.94 16.75 5.05
C PHE A 14 -13.10 15.94 4.46
N GLY A 15 -12.76 14.81 3.85
CA GLY A 15 -13.60 13.61 3.78
C GLY A 15 -14.88 13.67 2.95
N GLN A 16 -14.79 13.33 1.65
CA GLN A 16 -15.94 12.79 0.89
C GLN A 16 -15.61 11.51 0.09
N GLY A 17 -14.38 11.00 0.13
CA GLY A 17 -13.98 9.80 -0.62
C GLY A 17 -14.38 8.47 0.03
N ALA A 18 -14.33 8.36 1.36
CA ALA A 18 -14.41 7.07 2.06
C ALA A 18 -15.83 6.46 2.11
N VAL A 19 -16.87 7.29 2.28
CA VAL A 19 -18.27 6.82 2.42
C VAL A 19 -18.81 6.22 1.11
N HIS A 20 -18.22 6.55 -0.04
CA HIS A 20 -18.70 6.06 -1.33
C HIS A 20 -18.29 4.61 -1.62
N VAL A 21 -17.16 4.14 -1.08
CA VAL A 21 -16.61 2.79 -1.34
C VAL A 21 -17.39 1.71 -0.58
N LEU A 22 -17.73 1.94 0.69
CA LEU A 22 -18.52 1.01 1.50
C LEU A 22 -19.89 0.71 0.89
N SER A 23 -20.51 1.70 0.25
CA SER A 23 -21.79 1.53 -0.45
C SER A 23 -21.73 0.65 -1.71
N ARG A 24 -20.53 0.48 -2.28
CA ARG A 24 -20.29 -0.34 -3.48
C ARG A 24 -19.84 -1.77 -3.15
N ALA A 25 -19.21 -2.00 -1.99
CA ALA A 25 -18.68 -3.30 -1.59
C ALA A 25 -19.70 -4.18 -0.82
N MET A 26 -20.67 -3.57 -0.13
CA MET A 26 -21.72 -4.31 0.59
C MET A 26 -22.85 -4.74 -0.37
N PRO A 27 -23.29 -6.01 -0.39
CA PRO A 27 -24.51 -6.39 -1.08
C PRO A 27 -25.70 -5.61 -0.48
N ARG A 28 -26.35 -4.79 -1.31
CA ARG A 28 -27.55 -4.03 -0.93
C ARG A 28 -28.67 -4.98 -0.51
N SER A 29 -28.85 -5.22 0.78
CA SER A 29 -30.12 -5.59 1.45
C SER A 29 -29.88 -6.19 2.84
N ARG A 30 -29.58 -5.37 3.86
CA ARG A 30 -29.96 -5.59 5.28
C ARG A 30 -29.52 -4.41 6.15
N ALA A 31 -30.20 -4.21 7.28
CA ALA A 31 -29.76 -3.27 8.31
C ALA A 31 -28.38 -3.70 8.83
N VAL A 32 -27.45 -2.75 8.94
CA VAL A 32 -26.07 -2.98 9.42
C VAL A 32 -26.15 -3.45 10.89
N GLY A 33 -25.74 -4.69 11.14
CA GLY A 33 -25.70 -5.28 12.48
C GLY A 33 -24.53 -4.75 13.33
N THR A 34 -24.44 -5.18 14.59
CA THR A 34 -23.28 -4.87 15.46
C THR A 34 -21.99 -5.48 14.92
N ASP A 35 -22.06 -6.70 14.39
CA ASP A 35 -20.90 -7.40 13.84
C ASP A 35 -20.38 -6.72 12.57
N ASP A 36 -21.29 -6.14 11.76
CA ASP A 36 -20.93 -5.34 10.59
C ASP A 36 -20.19 -4.05 10.99
N LYS A 37 -20.55 -3.43 12.12
CA LYS A 37 -19.85 -2.24 12.62
C LYS A 37 -18.43 -2.56 13.09
N ASP A 38 -18.26 -3.63 13.87
CA ASP A 38 -16.94 -4.05 14.33
C ASP A 38 -16.03 -4.40 13.13
N PHE A 39 -16.58 -5.04 12.09
CA PHE A 39 -15.86 -5.29 10.84
C PHE A 39 -15.50 -4.00 10.09
N LEU A 40 -16.39 -3.01 10.08
CA LEU A 40 -16.12 -1.70 9.48
C LEU A 40 -15.03 -0.96 10.24
N ASP A 41 -15.04 -0.97 11.57
CA ASP A 41 -13.98 -0.38 12.39
C ASP A 41 -12.62 -1.02 12.10
N VAL A 42 -12.62 -2.35 11.92
CA VAL A 42 -11.46 -3.11 11.45
C VAL A 42 -10.98 -2.62 10.08
N TYR A 43 -11.89 -2.50 9.11
CA TYR A 43 -11.54 -2.03 7.77
C TYR A 43 -11.07 -0.58 7.76
N GLU A 44 -11.69 0.29 8.57
CA GLU A 44 -11.29 1.68 8.76
C GLU A 44 -9.92 1.79 9.46
N SER A 45 -9.60 0.88 10.39
CA SER A 45 -8.27 0.81 10.99
C SER A 45 -7.18 0.49 9.94
N ILE A 46 -7.55 -0.28 8.91
CA ILE A 46 -6.70 -0.60 7.76
C ILE A 46 -6.58 0.61 6.81
N GLN A 47 -7.58 1.50 6.76
CA GLN A 47 -7.63 2.70 5.92
C GLN A 47 -6.72 3.86 6.38
N ILE A 48 -6.46 3.99 7.68
CA ILE A 48 -5.78 5.17 8.27
C ILE A 48 -4.38 5.43 7.67
N LEU A 49 -3.79 4.48 6.95
CA LEU A 49 -2.42 4.55 6.45
C LEU A 49 -2.25 5.06 5.01
N ASP A 50 -3.33 5.22 4.22
CA ASP A 50 -3.18 5.50 2.78
C ASP A 50 -3.77 6.83 2.30
N PHE A 51 -2.99 7.90 2.47
CA PHE A 51 -3.07 9.12 1.64
C PHE A 51 -1.67 9.65 1.31
N ARG A 52 -0.66 8.77 1.32
CA ARG A 52 0.75 9.20 1.44
C ARG A 52 1.39 9.57 0.12
N VAL A 53 1.15 8.83 -0.97
CA VAL A 53 1.72 9.16 -2.30
C VAL A 53 1.36 10.58 -2.73
N THR A 54 0.07 10.89 -2.75
CA THR A 54 -0.43 12.23 -3.12
C THR A 54 0.08 13.33 -2.18
N ARG A 55 0.19 13.05 -0.87
CA ARG A 55 0.75 14.01 0.10
C ARG A 55 2.24 14.24 -0.10
N ILE A 56 3.02 13.20 -0.36
CA ILE A 56 4.47 13.29 -0.55
C ILE A 56 4.75 14.13 -1.80
N GLU A 57 4.07 13.86 -2.91
CA GLU A 57 4.20 14.64 -4.15
C GLU A 57 3.85 16.12 -3.90
N GLN A 58 2.71 16.40 -3.25
CA GLN A 58 2.29 17.78 -2.97
C GLN A 58 3.23 18.51 -2.02
N THR A 59 3.74 17.83 -0.98
CA THR A 59 4.66 18.44 0.00
C THR A 59 6.01 18.78 -0.65
N LYS A 60 6.41 18.05 -1.69
CA LYS A 60 7.67 18.26 -2.42
C LYS A 60 7.54 19.16 -3.65
N GLY A 61 6.39 19.80 -3.86
CA GLY A 61 6.16 20.73 -4.97
C GLY A 61 5.79 20.07 -6.30
N GLY A 62 5.36 18.80 -6.28
CA GLY A 62 4.99 18.01 -7.44
C GLY A 62 6.02 16.95 -7.81
N LEU A 63 5.67 16.12 -8.81
CA LEU A 63 6.54 15.06 -9.30
C LEU A 63 7.73 15.64 -10.09
N LEU A 64 8.95 15.32 -9.65
CA LEU A 64 10.18 15.68 -10.36
C LEU A 64 10.44 14.66 -11.47
N VAL A 65 9.98 14.95 -12.69
CA VAL A 65 10.03 13.99 -13.82
C VAL A 65 11.43 13.45 -14.08
N ASP A 66 12.45 14.29 -13.97
CA ASP A 66 13.83 13.88 -14.26
C ASP A 66 14.42 12.96 -13.17
N SER A 67 13.81 12.89 -11.99
CA SER A 67 14.27 12.00 -10.89
C SER A 67 14.04 10.51 -11.17
N TYR A 68 13.11 10.17 -12.07
CA TYR A 68 12.72 8.78 -12.33
C TYR A 68 12.87 8.33 -13.77
N ARG A 69 12.95 9.26 -14.75
CA ARG A 69 13.00 8.90 -16.18
C ARG A 69 14.06 7.89 -16.54
N TRP A 70 15.26 8.04 -15.97
CA TRP A 70 16.39 7.16 -16.25
C TRP A 70 16.08 5.67 -15.97
N VAL A 71 15.22 5.39 -14.98
CA VAL A 71 14.86 4.02 -14.61
C VAL A 71 14.00 3.34 -15.67
N LEU A 72 13.21 4.13 -16.43
CA LEU A 72 12.30 3.60 -17.45
C LEU A 72 13.06 3.00 -18.65
N ASP A 73 14.30 3.45 -18.85
CA ASP A 73 15.21 2.96 -19.88
C ASP A 73 16.19 1.90 -19.36
N ASN A 74 16.20 1.65 -18.05
CA ASN A 74 17.03 0.62 -17.44
C ASN A 74 16.56 -0.79 -17.88
N THR A 75 17.49 -1.62 -18.34
CA THR A 75 17.18 -2.96 -18.87
C THR A 75 16.58 -3.89 -17.82
N ASP A 76 17.02 -3.79 -16.57
CA ASP A 76 16.53 -4.64 -15.49
C ASP A 76 15.17 -4.18 -14.98
N PHE A 77 14.92 -2.87 -14.96
CA PHE A 77 13.57 -2.34 -14.72
C PHE A 77 12.59 -2.81 -15.80
N ARG A 78 12.94 -2.67 -17.08
CA ARG A 78 12.09 -3.14 -18.19
C ARG A 78 11.84 -4.64 -18.12
N ARG A 79 12.87 -5.44 -17.80
CA ARG A 79 12.71 -6.88 -17.58
C ARG A 79 11.75 -7.18 -16.42
N TRP A 80 11.89 -6.50 -15.29
CA TRP A 80 10.96 -6.68 -14.17
C TRP A 80 9.53 -6.25 -14.52
N ARG A 81 9.38 -5.15 -15.28
CA ARG A 81 8.07 -4.60 -15.66
C ARG A 81 7.34 -5.45 -16.70
N ASP A 82 8.07 -5.89 -17.73
CA ASP A 82 7.51 -6.47 -18.95
C ASP A 82 7.69 -8.00 -19.03
N ASP A 83 8.73 -8.55 -18.39
CA ASP A 83 9.13 -9.96 -18.51
C ASP A 83 8.65 -10.77 -17.28
N GLY A 84 7.77 -11.74 -17.53
CA GLY A 84 7.07 -12.51 -16.49
C GLY A 84 7.84 -13.45 -15.55
N PRO A 85 9.16 -13.76 -15.67
CA PRO A 85 9.82 -14.67 -14.73
C PRO A 85 10.50 -13.98 -13.54
N SER A 86 10.82 -12.68 -13.59
CA SER A 86 11.50 -11.96 -12.51
C SER A 86 10.50 -11.15 -11.69
N ARG A 87 10.19 -11.60 -10.46
CA ARG A 87 9.11 -11.04 -9.63
C ARG A 87 9.57 -10.04 -8.56
N LEU A 88 10.88 -9.83 -8.41
CA LEU A 88 11.46 -8.97 -7.37
C LEU A 88 12.48 -8.01 -8.00
N LEU A 89 12.34 -6.73 -7.70
CA LEU A 89 13.25 -5.65 -8.07
C LEU A 89 13.67 -4.94 -6.79
N TRP A 90 14.98 -4.81 -6.58
CA TRP A 90 15.54 -4.05 -5.46
C TRP A 90 16.16 -2.77 -6.02
N ILE A 91 15.66 -1.62 -5.58
CA ILE A 91 16.22 -0.33 -5.94
C ILE A 91 16.98 0.17 -4.73
N LYS A 92 18.29 0.35 -4.89
CA LYS A 92 19.13 0.94 -3.85
C LYS A 92 19.41 2.38 -4.25
N GLY A 93 18.98 3.31 -3.42
CA GLY A 93 19.33 4.72 -3.54
C GLY A 93 20.05 5.19 -2.30
N ASP A 94 20.78 6.30 -2.43
CA ASP A 94 21.29 7.00 -1.26
C ASP A 94 20.12 7.50 -0.40
N PRO A 95 20.27 7.54 0.94
CA PRO A 95 19.20 8.00 1.83
C PRO A 95 18.76 9.43 1.46
N GLY A 96 17.48 9.61 1.19
CA GLY A 96 16.96 10.94 0.90
C GLY A 96 15.65 10.97 0.15
N ASN A 97 15.22 12.19 -0.14
CA ASN A 97 13.95 12.47 -0.77
C ASN A 97 13.85 12.02 -2.23
N GLU A 98 14.98 11.77 -2.87
CA GLU A 98 15.11 11.48 -4.29
C GLU A 98 14.63 10.05 -4.61
N THR A 99 14.92 9.07 -3.75
CA THR A 99 14.42 7.69 -3.89
C THR A 99 12.90 7.61 -3.78
N THR A 100 12.29 8.35 -2.85
CA THR A 100 10.82 8.42 -2.77
C THR A 100 10.21 9.05 -4.03
N MET A 101 10.84 10.10 -4.60
CA MET A 101 10.35 10.72 -5.85
C MET A 101 10.51 9.78 -7.05
N LEU A 102 11.61 9.02 -7.09
CA LEU A 102 11.83 7.94 -8.04
C LEU A 102 10.67 6.92 -7.99
N LEU A 103 10.32 6.44 -6.80
CA LEU A 103 9.22 5.48 -6.64
C LEU A 103 7.84 6.09 -6.95
N CYS A 104 7.57 7.34 -6.58
CA CYS A 104 6.34 8.04 -7.00
C CYS A 104 6.22 8.06 -8.53
N GLY A 105 7.31 8.38 -9.23
CA GLY A 105 7.37 8.35 -10.69
C GLY A 105 7.09 6.98 -11.27
N ILE A 106 7.77 5.95 -10.76
CA ILE A 106 7.53 4.56 -11.15
C ILE A 106 6.07 4.18 -10.94
N ILE A 107 5.48 4.49 -9.79
CA ILE A 107 4.07 4.20 -9.47
C ILE A 107 3.14 4.84 -10.50
N ASN A 108 3.38 6.10 -10.88
CA ASN A 108 2.56 6.81 -11.85
C ASN A 108 2.66 6.19 -13.25
N GLU A 109 3.85 5.80 -13.69
CA GLU A 109 4.03 5.08 -14.97
C GLU A 109 3.34 3.71 -14.97
N LEU A 110 3.46 2.98 -13.86
CA LEU A 110 2.83 1.67 -13.71
C LEU A 110 1.30 1.75 -13.64
N LYS A 111 0.74 2.84 -13.11
CA LYS A 111 -0.71 3.13 -13.12
C LYS A 111 -1.21 3.58 -14.49
N ALA A 112 -0.39 4.30 -15.25
CA ALA A 112 -0.74 4.78 -16.59
C ALA A 112 -0.69 3.66 -17.65
N ALA A 113 0.00 2.55 -17.36
CA ALA A 113 0.10 1.42 -18.28
C ALA A 113 -1.30 0.82 -18.60
N PRO A 114 -1.60 0.50 -19.87
CA PRO A 114 -2.90 -0.03 -20.30
C PRO A 114 -3.24 -1.41 -19.73
N ASN A 115 -2.26 -2.08 -19.10
CA ASN A 115 -2.39 -3.41 -18.54
C ASN A 115 -2.89 -3.26 -17.08
N SER A 116 -4.16 -3.60 -16.85
CA SER A 116 -4.94 -3.46 -15.61
C SER A 116 -4.44 -4.33 -14.44
N SER A 117 -3.18 -4.15 -14.08
CA SER A 117 -2.57 -4.76 -12.91
C SER A 117 -2.94 -3.99 -11.65
N LEU A 118 -3.15 -4.72 -10.55
CA LEU A 118 -3.30 -4.11 -9.23
C LEU A 118 -1.93 -3.59 -8.79
N LEU A 119 -1.91 -2.39 -8.20
CA LEU A 119 -0.69 -1.78 -7.70
C LEU A 119 -0.87 -1.35 -6.25
N SER A 120 -0.19 -2.03 -5.33
CA SER A 120 -0.23 -1.71 -3.92
C SER A 120 1.12 -1.21 -3.44
N SER A 121 1.14 -0.16 -2.62
CA SER A 121 2.36 0.52 -2.20
C SER A 121 2.33 0.89 -0.72
N SER A 122 3.44 0.69 -0.03
CA SER A 122 3.67 1.18 1.33
C SER A 122 4.92 2.05 1.38
N PHE A 123 4.95 3.05 2.25
CA PHE A 123 6.09 3.95 2.42
C PHE A 123 6.48 3.98 3.87
N CYS A 124 7.69 3.53 4.20
CA CYS A 124 8.25 3.80 5.53
C CYS A 124 8.71 5.27 5.57
N GLN A 125 8.58 5.92 6.73
CA GLN A 125 9.12 7.26 6.92
C GLN A 125 9.50 7.43 8.39
N SER A 126 10.79 7.58 8.66
CA SER A 126 11.45 7.60 9.98
C SER A 126 10.78 8.44 11.08
N THR A 127 9.90 9.38 10.75
CA THR A 127 9.24 10.28 11.69
C THR A 127 8.09 9.69 12.50
N ASP A 128 7.62 8.46 12.23
CA ASP A 128 6.52 7.84 13.00
C ASP A 128 6.72 6.32 13.19
N ALA A 129 7.06 5.93 14.42
CA ALA A 129 7.30 4.53 14.78
C ALA A 129 6.04 3.66 14.71
N ASN A 130 4.83 4.25 14.78
CA ASN A 130 3.58 3.48 14.73
C ASN A 130 3.31 2.92 13.32
N ILE A 131 3.96 3.48 12.30
CA ILE A 131 3.75 3.13 10.89
C ILE A 131 4.99 2.50 10.22
N ASN A 132 6.13 2.50 10.90
CA ASN A 132 7.39 1.93 10.40
C ASN A 132 7.63 0.50 10.91
N ASN A 133 6.60 -0.34 10.88
CA ASN A 133 6.71 -1.75 11.25
C ASN A 133 6.05 -2.64 10.20
N ALA A 134 6.41 -3.92 10.22
CA ALA A 134 5.93 -4.90 9.26
C ALA A 134 4.40 -5.01 9.23
N THR A 135 3.74 -4.92 10.38
CA THR A 135 2.28 -4.98 10.49
C THR A 135 1.61 -3.81 9.76
N ALA A 136 2.11 -2.58 9.96
CA ALA A 136 1.62 -1.39 9.29
C ALA A 136 1.86 -1.42 7.77
N ILE A 137 3.03 -1.92 7.34
CA ILE A 137 3.32 -2.15 5.93
C ILE A 137 2.29 -3.11 5.34
N LEU A 138 2.03 -4.23 6.01
CA LEU A 138 1.12 -5.26 5.52
C LEU A 138 -0.35 -4.79 5.51
N HIS A 139 -0.77 -4.02 6.52
CA HIS A 139 -2.06 -3.31 6.53
C HIS A 139 -2.23 -2.46 5.27
N SER A 140 -1.26 -1.57 5.02
CA SER A 140 -1.30 -0.66 3.88
C SER A 140 -1.40 -1.42 2.56
N LEU A 141 -0.65 -2.51 2.44
CA LEU A 141 -0.67 -3.34 1.24
C LEU A 141 -2.02 -4.00 1.00
N ILE A 142 -2.63 -4.58 2.04
CA ILE A 142 -3.94 -5.23 1.96
C ILE A 142 -5.03 -4.19 1.64
N TYR A 143 -5.02 -3.05 2.33
CA TYR A 143 -5.98 -1.97 2.10
C TYR A 143 -6.08 -1.60 0.63
N LEU A 144 -4.93 -1.26 0.04
CA LEU A 144 -4.83 -0.80 -1.35
C LEU A 144 -5.28 -1.84 -2.36
N LEU A 145 -5.05 -3.13 -2.09
CA LEU A 145 -5.56 -4.21 -2.94
C LEU A 145 -7.08 -4.30 -2.86
N VAL A 146 -7.65 -4.20 -1.67
CA VAL A 146 -9.11 -4.25 -1.47
C VAL A 146 -9.79 -3.02 -2.05
N ASP A 147 -9.19 -1.83 -1.92
CA ASP A 147 -9.72 -0.59 -2.51
C ASP A 147 -9.81 -0.67 -4.04
N GLN A 148 -8.76 -1.19 -4.69
CA GLN A 148 -8.74 -1.39 -6.15
C GLN A 148 -9.61 -2.56 -6.62
N LYS A 149 -9.75 -3.62 -5.81
CA LYS A 149 -10.56 -4.79 -6.12
C LYS A 149 -11.44 -5.15 -4.91
N PRO A 150 -12.63 -4.51 -4.77
CA PRO A 150 -13.49 -4.68 -3.60
C PRO A 150 -13.91 -6.11 -3.29
N SER A 151 -13.96 -7.00 -4.28
CA SER A 151 -14.26 -8.42 -4.05
C SER A 151 -13.27 -9.12 -3.10
N LEU A 152 -12.05 -8.58 -2.94
CA LEU A 152 -11.04 -9.12 -2.03
C LEU A 152 -11.41 -8.93 -0.56
N ILE A 153 -12.39 -8.06 -0.23
CA ILE A 153 -12.88 -7.88 1.15
C ILE A 153 -13.37 -9.19 1.77
N SER A 154 -13.86 -10.12 0.94
CA SER A 154 -14.31 -11.44 1.36
C SER A 154 -13.22 -12.26 2.07
N HIS A 155 -11.94 -12.07 1.73
CA HIS A 155 -10.82 -12.72 2.42
C HIS A 155 -10.61 -12.16 3.83
N VAL A 156 -10.81 -10.85 4.00
CA VAL A 156 -10.75 -10.17 5.31
C VAL A 156 -11.93 -10.63 6.17
N GLN A 157 -13.14 -10.60 5.61
CA GLN A 157 -14.37 -11.04 6.28
C GLN A 157 -14.28 -12.50 6.74
N LYS A 158 -13.85 -13.40 5.86
CA LYS A 158 -13.69 -14.81 6.20
C LYS A 158 -12.78 -15.03 7.41
N LYS A 159 -11.70 -14.25 7.52
CA LYS A 159 -10.81 -14.32 8.67
C LYS A 159 -11.44 -13.71 9.91
N TYR A 160 -12.12 -12.57 9.76
CA TYR A 160 -12.93 -11.94 10.78
C TYR A 160 -13.94 -12.91 11.42
N ASP A 161 -14.75 -13.58 10.60
CA ASP A 161 -15.76 -14.53 11.07
C ASP A 161 -15.15 -15.74 11.80
N ALA A 162 -13.93 -16.14 11.44
CA ALA A 162 -13.25 -17.29 12.03
C ALA A 162 -12.60 -17.01 13.39
N MET A 163 -12.13 -15.79 13.63
CA MET A 163 -11.38 -15.42 14.84
C MET A 163 -12.09 -14.40 15.73
N GLY A 164 -13.14 -13.73 15.23
CA GLY A 164 -13.88 -12.66 15.90
C GLY A 164 -13.12 -11.35 16.04
N ASN A 165 -13.69 -10.41 16.78
CA ASN A 165 -13.11 -9.09 17.11
C ASN A 165 -11.66 -9.11 17.69
N PRO A 166 -11.17 -10.13 18.42
CA PRO A 166 -9.78 -10.16 18.91
C PRO A 166 -8.70 -10.11 17.84
N LEU A 167 -9.04 -10.29 16.56
CA LEU A 167 -8.16 -10.24 15.40
C LEU A 167 -7.25 -9.01 15.32
N PHE A 168 -7.74 -7.87 15.82
CA PHE A 168 -7.03 -6.58 15.80
C PHE A 168 -6.57 -6.15 17.20
N ARG A 169 -6.48 -7.11 18.14
CA ARG A 169 -5.84 -6.92 19.44
C ARG A 169 -4.41 -7.49 19.37
N ASP A 170 -3.45 -6.67 19.75
CA ASP A 170 -2.03 -6.64 19.33
C ASP A 170 -1.31 -7.98 19.07
N VAL A 171 -1.55 -9.03 19.87
CA VAL A 171 -0.71 -10.24 19.83
C VAL A 171 -0.93 -11.09 18.56
N ASN A 172 -2.12 -11.07 17.96
CA ASN A 172 -2.46 -11.95 16.83
C ASN A 172 -2.55 -11.23 15.48
N VAL A 173 -2.34 -9.92 15.45
CA VAL A 173 -2.57 -9.08 14.27
C VAL A 173 -1.68 -9.50 13.10
N TRP A 174 -0.38 -9.69 13.34
CA TRP A 174 0.56 -10.12 12.30
C TRP A 174 0.15 -11.44 11.64
N VAL A 175 -0.20 -12.45 12.46
CA VAL A 175 -0.56 -13.78 11.97
C VAL A 175 -1.77 -13.68 11.05
N ALA A 176 -2.82 -13.02 11.52
CA ALA A 176 -4.03 -12.81 10.76
C ALA A 176 -3.80 -12.11 9.42
N LEU A 177 -3.08 -10.99 9.43
CA LEU A 177 -2.79 -10.25 8.21
C LEU A 177 -1.93 -11.06 7.24
N SER A 178 -0.95 -11.80 7.75
CA SER A 178 -0.09 -12.64 6.92
C SER A 178 -0.90 -13.74 6.21
N GLU A 179 -1.93 -14.27 6.87
CA GLU A 179 -2.87 -15.23 6.28
C GLU A 179 -3.82 -14.57 5.28
N ILE A 180 -4.44 -13.44 5.63
CA ILE A 180 -5.29 -12.65 4.72
C ILE A 180 -4.53 -12.32 3.44
N PHE A 181 -3.32 -11.77 3.58
CA PHE A 181 -2.48 -11.40 2.45
C PHE A 181 -2.10 -12.61 1.59
N THR A 182 -1.74 -13.73 2.22
CA THR A 182 -1.45 -14.98 1.51
C THR A 182 -2.68 -15.49 0.75
N ASP A 183 -3.86 -15.44 1.35
CA ASP A 183 -5.12 -15.87 0.74
C ASP A 183 -5.50 -14.96 -0.44
N ILE A 184 -5.29 -13.64 -0.32
CA ILE A 184 -5.47 -12.69 -1.42
C ILE A 184 -4.52 -13.03 -2.58
N LEU A 185 -3.22 -13.23 -2.31
CA LEU A 185 -2.23 -13.53 -3.36
C LEU A 185 -2.45 -14.89 -4.04
N LYS A 186 -3.11 -15.84 -3.37
CA LYS A 186 -3.49 -17.14 -3.94
C LYS A 186 -4.85 -17.13 -4.65
N TYR A 187 -5.57 -16.01 -4.62
CA TYR A 187 -6.87 -15.91 -5.25
C TYR A 187 -6.75 -16.09 -6.77
N SER A 188 -7.40 -17.11 -7.32
CA SER A 188 -7.24 -17.53 -8.72
C SER A 188 -7.64 -16.46 -9.73
N SER A 189 -8.53 -15.55 -9.34
CA SER A 189 -9.02 -14.45 -10.17
C SER A 189 -8.35 -13.11 -9.81
N LEU A 190 -7.21 -13.16 -9.11
CA LEU A 190 -6.38 -11.99 -8.87
C LEU A 190 -5.69 -11.59 -10.18
N PRO A 191 -5.88 -10.34 -10.66
CA PRO A 191 -5.10 -9.82 -11.77
C PRO A 191 -3.60 -9.83 -11.44
N SER A 192 -2.76 -9.59 -12.45
CA SER A 192 -1.35 -9.30 -12.22
C SER A 192 -1.23 -8.22 -11.14
N THR A 193 -0.44 -8.47 -10.10
CA THR A 193 -0.37 -7.63 -8.91
C THR A 193 1.08 -7.25 -8.64
N ARG A 194 1.34 -5.96 -8.48
CA ARG A 194 2.64 -5.41 -8.10
C ARG A 194 2.56 -4.79 -6.72
N LEU A 195 3.57 -5.09 -5.91
CA LEU A 195 3.70 -4.59 -4.55
C LEU A 195 4.99 -3.78 -4.46
N ILE A 196 4.90 -2.58 -3.87
CA ILE A 196 6.03 -1.65 -3.73
C ILE A 196 6.16 -1.26 -2.26
N VAL A 197 7.37 -1.28 -1.72
CA VAL A 197 7.66 -0.77 -0.38
C VAL A 197 8.84 0.19 -0.46
N ASP A 198 8.62 1.47 -0.16
CA ASP A 198 9.68 2.49 -0.06
C ASP A 198 10.34 2.45 1.33
N ALA A 199 11.62 2.80 1.36
CA ALA A 199 12.43 2.92 2.57
C ALA A 199 12.32 1.70 3.51
N LEU A 200 12.34 0.48 2.95
CA LEU A 200 12.14 -0.75 3.71
C LEU A 200 13.14 -0.92 4.87
N ASP A 201 14.32 -0.32 4.75
CA ASP A 201 15.37 -0.24 5.78
C ASP A 201 14.97 0.61 7.00
N GLU A 202 13.97 1.48 6.88
CA GLU A 202 13.39 2.22 8.00
C GLU A 202 12.36 1.39 8.80
N CYS A 203 12.07 0.15 8.40
CA CYS A 203 11.21 -0.76 9.16
C CYS A 203 11.91 -1.22 10.46
N ILE A 204 11.49 -0.66 11.59
CA ILE A 204 12.16 -0.86 12.89
C ILE A 204 11.70 -2.12 13.64
N GLU A 205 10.58 -2.72 13.24
CA GLU A 205 10.02 -3.91 13.88
C GLU A 205 9.43 -4.91 12.87
N GLY A 206 9.82 -6.19 13.00
CA GLY A 206 9.24 -7.30 12.24
C GLY A 206 9.70 -7.43 10.78
N LEU A 207 10.75 -6.71 10.38
CA LEU A 207 11.29 -6.75 9.01
C LEU A 207 11.64 -8.18 8.56
N ASP A 208 12.22 -8.99 9.45
CA ASP A 208 12.52 -10.40 9.22
C ASP A 208 11.26 -11.20 8.83
N LYS A 209 10.17 -11.05 9.59
CA LYS A 209 8.89 -11.71 9.31
C LYS A 209 8.30 -11.25 7.98
N LEU A 210 8.43 -9.96 7.65
CA LEU A 210 7.98 -9.41 6.37
C LEU A 210 8.74 -10.02 5.20
N LEU A 211 10.07 -10.09 5.29
CA LEU A 211 10.91 -10.69 4.26
C LEU A 211 10.60 -12.18 4.08
N GLU A 212 10.41 -12.92 5.18
CA GLU A 212 9.98 -14.32 5.14
C GLU A 212 8.63 -14.47 4.42
N LEU A 213 7.66 -13.61 4.72
CA LEU A 213 6.36 -13.59 4.06
C LEU A 213 6.49 -13.33 2.55
N VAL A 214 7.33 -12.37 2.15
CA VAL A 214 7.60 -12.06 0.73
C VAL A 214 8.21 -13.27 0.01
N VAL A 215 9.20 -13.93 0.62
CA VAL A 215 9.82 -15.14 0.05
C VAL A 215 8.80 -16.25 -0.09
N ARG A 216 7.97 -16.47 0.94
CA ARG A 216 6.92 -17.51 0.96
C ARG A 216 5.83 -17.29 -0.09
N THR A 217 5.50 -16.03 -0.38
CA THR A 217 4.41 -15.66 -1.30
C THR A 217 4.88 -15.44 -2.74
N SER A 218 6.19 -15.27 -2.96
CA SER A 218 6.77 -15.13 -4.30
C SER A 218 6.93 -16.48 -5.00
N SER A 219 6.25 -16.66 -6.14
CA SER A 219 6.40 -17.86 -6.96
C SER A 219 7.73 -17.80 -7.73
N LYS A 220 8.80 -18.39 -7.17
CA LYS A 220 10.20 -18.37 -7.65
C LYS A 220 10.87 -16.99 -7.49
N VAL A 221 11.48 -16.77 -6.32
CA VAL A 221 12.46 -15.69 -6.12
C VAL A 221 13.70 -16.02 -6.95
N ARG A 222 13.94 -15.27 -8.04
CA ARG A 222 15.30 -15.11 -8.58
C ARG A 222 15.99 -14.01 -7.78
N LEU A 223 17.33 -14.01 -7.84
CA LEU A 223 18.16 -12.97 -7.21
C LEU A 223 17.56 -11.58 -7.51
N PRO A 224 17.51 -10.69 -6.51
CA PRO A 224 17.01 -9.33 -6.71
C PRO A 224 17.77 -8.70 -7.88
N LEU A 225 17.03 -8.11 -8.80
CA LEU A 225 17.63 -7.19 -9.76
C LEU A 225 17.97 -5.92 -8.98
N GLU A 226 19.26 -5.63 -8.84
CA GLU A 226 19.74 -4.42 -8.17
C GLU A 226 19.94 -3.32 -9.19
N ILE A 227 19.21 -2.21 -9.01
CA ILE A 227 19.46 -0.97 -9.73
C ILE A 227 20.17 -0.01 -8.77
N ASN A 228 21.33 0.49 -9.21
CA ASN A 228 22.08 1.59 -8.60
C ASN A 228 21.81 2.90 -9.34
#